data_AF-A0A1M5LXZ3-F1
#
_entry.id   AF-A0A1M5LXZ3-F1
#
_cell.length_a   1.000
_cell.length_b   1.000
_cell.length_c   1.000
_cell.angle_alpha   90.00
_cell.angle_beta   90.00
_cell.angle_gamma   90.00
#
_symmetry.space_group_name_H-M   'P 1'
#
loop_
_entity.id
_entity.type
_entity.pdbx_description
1 polymer ?
#
loop_
_entity_poly.entity_id
_entity_poly.type
_entity_poly.pdbx_seq_one_letter_code
_entity_poly.pdbx_strand_id
1 'polypeptide(L)'
;MKYLLLNITFLLMSMGLVAQVQQQKNSDVDKTQMMMQTSAVQKQTVSNAPSNQVFIDQVGRQNNANLQITARESNIQYKQAGIGNSIDVSVNLQSYNSTVNQVGDYNHVFDQMWDNGANASLQLNQQGENLHFERFGSNSIGNKLEFNMTGNARSIIVRNFK
;
A
#
# COMPACT_ATOMS: atom_id res chain seq x y z
N MET A 1 10.49 66.24 36.93
CA MET A 1 9.69 65.03 37.25
C MET A 1 8.22 65.20 36.85
N LYS A 2 7.92 65.27 35.54
CA LYS A 2 6.54 65.22 35.02
C LYS A 2 6.41 64.37 33.74
N TYR A 3 7.53 64.02 33.09
CA TYR A 3 7.54 63.12 31.93
C TYR A 3 8.04 61.70 32.23
N LEU A 4 8.38 61.39 33.49
CA LEU A 4 8.78 60.04 33.90
C LEU A 4 7.56 59.15 34.24
N LEU A 5 6.40 59.76 34.50
CA LEU A 5 5.16 59.04 34.84
C LEU A 5 4.26 58.74 33.63
N LEU A 6 4.56 59.30 32.45
CA LEU A 6 3.75 59.09 31.24
C LEU A 6 4.23 57.90 30.38
N ASN A 7 5.43 57.38 30.62
CA ASN A 7 5.99 56.22 29.89
C ASN A 7 5.82 54.89 30.62
N ILE A 8 5.22 54.86 31.82
CA ILE A 8 4.94 53.62 32.55
C ILE A 8 3.50 53.12 32.30
N THR A 9 2.63 53.97 31.77
CA THR A 9 1.23 53.64 31.48
C THR A 9 1.01 53.04 30.08
N PHE A 10 2.04 52.97 29.23
CA PHE A 10 1.97 52.36 27.89
C PHE A 10 2.66 50.99 27.80
N LEU A 11 3.05 50.39 28.93
CA LEU A 11 3.75 49.10 29.00
C LEU A 11 2.96 48.00 29.74
N LEU A 12 1.64 48.14 29.88
CA LEU A 12 0.80 47.15 30.57
C LEU A 12 -0.37 46.63 29.73
N MET A 13 -0.40 46.92 28.42
CA MET A 13 -1.51 46.56 27.52
C MET A 13 -1.18 45.49 26.47
N SER A 14 -0.17 44.64 26.70
CA SER A 14 0.21 43.56 25.76
C SER A 14 0.11 42.14 26.32
N MET A 15 -0.48 41.91 27.49
CA MET A 15 -0.77 40.55 27.97
C MET A 15 -2.16 40.09 27.53
N GLY A 16 -2.34 39.95 26.22
CA GLY A 16 -3.53 39.41 25.59
C GLY A 16 -3.18 38.33 24.59
N LEU A 17 -2.63 37.20 25.05
CA LEU A 17 -2.59 35.92 24.31
C LEU A 17 -2.64 34.77 25.32
N VAL A 18 -3.83 34.29 25.64
CA VAL A 18 -4.00 32.96 26.21
C VAL A 18 -4.07 32.00 25.02
N ALA A 19 -2.96 31.32 24.70
CA ALA A 19 -3.01 30.12 23.87
C ALA A 19 -3.37 28.95 24.79
N GLN A 20 -4.67 28.63 24.91
CA GLN A 20 -5.06 27.36 25.53
C GLN A 20 -4.74 26.23 24.53
N VAL A 21 -3.74 25.41 24.85
CA VAL A 21 -3.60 24.08 24.24
C VAL A 21 -4.51 23.14 25.00
N GLN A 22 -5.62 22.76 24.39
CA GLN A 22 -6.49 21.71 24.89
C GLN A 22 -5.76 20.36 24.68
N GLN A 23 -5.23 19.76 25.75
CA GLN A 23 -4.78 18.38 25.71
C GLN A 23 -5.99 17.47 25.56
N GLN A 24 -6.25 17.02 24.33
CA GLN A 24 -7.19 15.96 24.07
C GLN A 24 -6.56 14.63 24.51
N LYS A 25 -7.16 14.05 25.55
CA LYS A 25 -6.88 12.69 26.03
C LYS A 25 -7.38 11.68 24.99
N ASN A 26 -6.47 11.10 24.20
CA ASN A 26 -6.69 9.88 23.43
C ASN A 26 -5.63 8.88 23.89
N SER A 27 -5.98 7.96 24.79
CA SER A 27 -6.47 6.60 24.51
C SER A 27 -5.38 5.74 23.88
N ASP A 28 -4.94 4.75 24.67
CA ASP A 28 -3.95 3.71 24.37
C ASP A 28 -3.76 3.46 22.87
N VAL A 29 -2.61 3.89 22.35
CA VAL A 29 -2.14 3.45 21.04
C VAL A 29 -1.77 1.99 21.20
N ASP A 30 -2.69 1.14 20.74
CA ASP A 30 -2.50 -0.28 20.52
C ASP A 30 -1.09 -0.54 19.98
N LYS A 31 -0.35 -1.34 20.75
CA LYS A 31 0.94 -1.92 20.39
C LYS A 31 0.76 -2.86 19.19
N THR A 32 0.58 -2.30 18.00
CA THR A 32 0.74 -3.04 16.76
C THR A 32 2.24 -3.04 16.45
N GLN A 33 2.91 -4.13 16.83
CA GLN A 33 4.32 -4.37 16.50
C GLN A 33 4.47 -4.50 14.98
N MET A 34 4.82 -3.41 14.29
CA MET A 34 5.38 -3.48 12.94
C MET A 34 6.80 -4.05 13.05
N MET A 35 6.94 -5.34 12.77
CA MET A 35 8.24 -6.02 12.72
C MET A 35 8.98 -5.60 11.44
N MET A 36 9.86 -4.59 11.53
CA MET A 36 10.87 -4.34 10.50
C MET A 36 11.99 -5.38 10.65
N GLN A 37 12.05 -6.35 9.74
CA GLN A 37 13.15 -7.31 9.68
C GLN A 37 14.22 -6.79 8.71
N THR A 38 15.39 -6.41 9.23
CA THR A 38 16.58 -6.16 8.42
C THR A 38 17.21 -7.50 8.02
N SER A 39 17.55 -7.63 6.73
CA SER A 39 18.00 -8.88 6.12
C SER A 39 19.36 -9.33 6.65
N ALA A 40 19.38 -10.40 7.45
CA ALA A 40 20.51 -11.31 7.54
C ALA A 40 20.18 -12.54 6.65
N VAL A 41 21.07 -12.88 5.71
CA VAL A 41 20.91 -14.06 4.86
C VAL A 41 21.08 -15.31 5.73
N GLN A 42 19.98 -15.86 6.23
CA GLN A 42 19.91 -17.21 6.79
C GLN A 42 19.35 -18.15 5.74
N LYS A 43 20.13 -19.20 5.44
CA LYS A 43 19.74 -20.30 4.55
C LYS A 43 18.61 -21.07 5.22
N GLN A 44 17.37 -20.77 4.83
CA GLN A 44 16.18 -21.34 5.46
C GLN A 44 15.82 -22.67 4.80
N THR A 45 15.89 -23.75 5.58
CA THR A 45 15.29 -25.03 5.23
C THR A 45 13.79 -24.82 5.12
N VAL A 46 13.20 -25.08 3.95
CA VAL A 46 11.76 -24.89 3.69
C VAL A 46 10.97 -25.97 4.43
N SER A 47 10.62 -25.71 5.69
CA SER A 47 9.52 -26.40 6.36
C SER A 47 8.21 -25.97 5.70
N ASN A 48 7.32 -26.93 5.40
CA ASN A 48 6.02 -26.74 4.76
C ASN A 48 5.44 -25.34 4.98
N ALA A 49 5.46 -24.54 3.91
CA ALA A 49 4.85 -23.23 3.84
C ALA A 49 3.39 -23.28 4.31
N PRO A 50 2.89 -22.32 5.11
CA PRO A 50 1.45 -22.16 5.33
C PRO A 50 0.70 -22.02 4.00
N SER A 51 -0.55 -22.49 3.94
CA SER A 51 -1.40 -22.46 2.72
C SER A 51 -1.68 -21.05 2.18
N ASN A 52 -1.45 -20.04 3.02
CA ASN A 52 -1.68 -18.63 2.72
C ASN A 52 -0.43 -17.82 3.06
N GLN A 53 0.12 -17.09 2.09
CA GLN A 53 1.33 -16.29 2.23
C GLN A 53 1.20 -14.94 1.51
N VAL A 54 1.71 -13.89 2.16
CA VAL A 54 1.78 -12.53 1.62
C VAL A 54 3.18 -11.96 1.87
N PHE A 55 3.87 -11.58 0.79
CA PHE A 55 5.16 -10.91 0.82
C PHE A 55 5.07 -9.56 0.08
N ILE A 56 5.47 -8.49 0.75
CA ILE A 56 5.45 -7.12 0.22
C ILE A 56 6.82 -6.49 0.46
N ASP A 57 7.47 -6.06 -0.61
CA ASP A 57 8.76 -5.36 -0.61
C ASP A 57 8.61 -3.97 -1.24
N GLN A 58 8.99 -2.93 -0.50
CA GLN A 58 8.79 -1.53 -0.89
C GLN A 58 10.10 -0.76 -0.74
N VAL A 59 10.68 -0.38 -1.88
CA VAL A 59 11.90 0.40 -1.98
C VAL A 59 11.56 1.76 -2.59
N GLY A 60 11.87 2.84 -1.88
CA GLY A 60 11.63 4.21 -2.31
C GLY A 60 10.66 4.96 -1.40
N ARG A 61 9.82 5.84 -1.96
CA ARG A 61 8.99 6.77 -1.18
C ARG A 61 7.54 6.70 -1.62
N GLN A 62 6.62 6.82 -0.66
CA GLN A 62 5.18 6.93 -0.94
C GLN A 62 4.61 5.74 -1.74
N ASN A 63 5.25 4.57 -1.64
CA ASN A 63 4.69 3.34 -2.17
C ASN A 63 3.57 2.85 -1.24
N ASN A 64 2.51 2.28 -1.81
CA ASN A 64 1.35 1.79 -1.08
C ASN A 64 0.96 0.39 -1.59
N ALA A 65 0.46 -0.45 -0.69
CA ALA A 65 -0.23 -1.67 -1.03
C ALA A 65 -1.46 -1.88 -0.12
N ASN A 66 -2.68 -1.96 -0.65
CA ASN A 66 -3.90 -2.21 0.15
C ASN A 66 -4.77 -3.37 -0.38
N LEU A 67 -4.67 -4.52 0.27
CA LEU A 67 -5.23 -5.82 -0.14
C LEU A 67 -6.42 -6.24 0.75
N GLN A 68 -7.41 -7.00 0.26
CA GLN A 68 -8.32 -7.75 1.14
C GLN A 68 -8.67 -9.13 0.59
N ILE A 69 -8.25 -10.21 1.28
CA ILE A 69 -8.15 -11.56 0.73
C ILE A 69 -8.93 -12.59 1.55
N THR A 70 -9.72 -13.44 0.90
CA THR A 70 -10.34 -14.65 1.47
C THR A 70 -10.15 -15.80 0.47
N ALA A 71 -9.31 -16.80 0.79
CA ALA A 71 -9.08 -17.95 -0.08
C ALA A 71 -8.67 -19.19 0.72
N ARG A 72 -8.86 -20.39 0.15
CA ARG A 72 -8.32 -21.64 0.75
C ARG A 72 -6.80 -21.70 0.61
N GLU A 73 -6.30 -21.22 -0.53
CA GLU A 73 -4.87 -21.18 -0.86
C GLU A 73 -4.51 -19.82 -1.46
N SER A 74 -3.43 -19.21 -0.96
CA SER A 74 -2.94 -17.93 -1.49
C SER A 74 -1.41 -17.80 -1.43
N ASN A 75 -0.84 -17.25 -2.51
CA ASN A 75 0.57 -16.90 -2.59
C ASN A 75 0.72 -15.54 -3.28
N ILE A 76 1.03 -14.51 -2.49
CA ILE A 76 1.07 -13.12 -2.92
C ILE A 76 2.49 -12.57 -2.76
N GLN A 77 3.05 -12.01 -3.84
CA GLN A 77 4.38 -11.44 -3.88
C GLN A 77 4.38 -10.10 -4.61
N TYR A 78 4.44 -8.99 -3.87
CA TYR A 78 4.45 -7.64 -4.41
C TYR A 78 5.80 -6.97 -4.16
N LYS A 79 6.40 -6.43 -5.22
CA LYS A 79 7.65 -5.67 -5.17
C LYS A 79 7.44 -4.32 -5.81
N GLN A 80 7.77 -3.25 -5.10
CA GLN A 80 7.66 -1.88 -5.55
C GLN A 80 9.00 -1.18 -5.40
N ALA A 81 9.53 -0.64 -6.49
CA ALA A 81 10.79 0.11 -6.52
C ALA A 81 10.58 1.45 -7.24
N GLY A 82 10.54 2.54 -6.48
CA GLY A 82 10.33 3.90 -7.00
C GLY A 82 9.51 4.78 -6.07
N ILE A 83 8.87 5.81 -6.64
CA ILE A 83 8.09 6.82 -5.94
C ILE A 83 6.62 6.70 -6.31
N GLY A 84 5.75 6.66 -5.30
CA GLY A 84 4.30 6.78 -5.53
C GLY A 84 3.66 5.58 -6.21
N ASN A 85 4.29 4.41 -6.17
CA ASN A 85 3.66 3.19 -6.68
C ASN A 85 2.53 2.72 -5.78
N SER A 86 1.52 2.08 -6.35
CA SER A 86 0.33 1.64 -5.63
C SER A 86 -0.15 0.29 -6.13
N ILE A 87 -0.60 -0.58 -5.21
CA ILE A 87 -1.25 -1.86 -5.51
C ILE A 87 -2.41 -2.05 -4.55
N ASP A 88 -3.66 -2.05 -5.00
CA ASP A 88 -4.80 -2.28 -4.12
C ASP A 88 -5.64 -3.50 -4.60
N VAL A 89 -5.81 -4.54 -3.77
CA VAL A 89 -6.38 -5.85 -4.13
C VAL A 89 -7.66 -6.11 -3.34
N SER A 90 -8.66 -6.85 -3.84
CA SER A 90 -9.77 -7.33 -3.00
C SER A 90 -10.41 -8.62 -3.55
N VAL A 91 -10.23 -9.77 -2.92
CA VAL A 91 -10.41 -11.13 -3.47
C VAL A 91 -11.25 -12.08 -2.58
N ASN A 92 -12.18 -12.85 -3.16
CA ASN A 92 -12.70 -14.12 -2.61
C ASN A 92 -12.80 -15.18 -3.69
N LEU A 93 -12.01 -16.23 -3.52
CA LEU A 93 -11.73 -17.27 -4.52
C LEU A 93 -11.40 -18.59 -3.80
N GLN A 94 -11.39 -19.69 -4.55
CA GLN A 94 -10.85 -20.96 -4.08
C GLN A 94 -9.32 -20.89 -3.92
N SER A 95 -8.61 -20.38 -4.93
CA SER A 95 -7.16 -20.15 -4.87
C SER A 95 -6.72 -18.87 -5.59
N TYR A 96 -5.69 -18.21 -5.07
CA TYR A 96 -5.19 -16.95 -5.63
C TYR A 96 -3.65 -16.86 -5.60
N ASN A 97 -3.02 -16.76 -6.78
CA ASN A 97 -1.56 -16.64 -6.92
C ASN A 97 -1.19 -15.35 -7.65
N SER A 98 -0.63 -14.36 -6.95
CA SER A 98 -0.35 -13.04 -7.53
C SER A 98 1.10 -12.62 -7.34
N THR A 99 1.75 -12.25 -8.43
CA THR A 99 3.09 -11.68 -8.44
C THR A 99 3.06 -10.37 -9.23
N VAL A 100 3.44 -9.28 -8.57
CA VAL A 100 3.48 -7.94 -9.15
C VAL A 100 4.84 -7.32 -8.87
N ASN A 101 5.55 -6.93 -9.92
CA ASN A 101 6.79 -6.18 -9.85
C ASN A 101 6.58 -4.80 -10.48
N GLN A 102 6.72 -3.73 -9.71
CA GLN A 102 6.65 -2.34 -10.17
C GLN A 102 8.04 -1.69 -10.05
N VAL A 103 8.62 -1.28 -11.18
CA VAL A 103 9.88 -0.54 -11.25
C VAL A 103 9.66 0.78 -11.99
N GLY A 104 9.90 1.88 -11.29
CA GLY A 104 9.63 3.25 -11.76
C GLY A 104 8.60 3.95 -10.88
N ASP A 105 8.07 5.08 -11.36
CA ASP A 105 7.28 5.99 -10.52
C ASP A 105 5.81 6.03 -10.94
N TYR A 106 4.93 6.21 -9.96
CA TYR A 106 3.48 6.38 -10.15
C TYR A 106 2.80 5.24 -10.90
N ASN A 107 3.30 4.01 -10.76
CA ASN A 107 2.62 2.84 -11.30
C ASN A 107 1.48 2.40 -10.38
N HIS A 108 0.38 1.96 -10.97
CA HIS A 108 -0.86 1.59 -10.29
C HIS A 108 -1.31 0.19 -10.69
N VAL A 109 -1.78 -0.57 -9.70
CA VAL A 109 -2.43 -1.87 -9.88
C VAL A 109 -3.65 -1.91 -8.95
N PHE A 110 -4.86 -2.13 -9.48
CA PHE A 110 -6.02 -2.47 -8.63
C PHE A 110 -6.62 -3.81 -9.09
N ASP A 111 -6.71 -4.83 -8.23
CA ASP A 111 -7.10 -6.20 -8.60
C ASP A 111 -8.18 -6.78 -7.67
N GLN A 112 -9.44 -6.71 -8.09
CA GLN A 112 -10.60 -7.11 -7.28
C GLN A 112 -11.40 -8.27 -7.93
N MET A 113 -11.65 -9.36 -7.19
CA MET A 113 -12.31 -10.59 -7.66
C MET A 113 -13.20 -11.22 -6.58
N TRP A 114 -14.47 -11.55 -6.86
CA TRP A 114 -15.34 -12.26 -5.90
C TRP A 114 -16.12 -13.37 -6.62
N ASP A 115 -15.64 -14.61 -6.46
CA ASP A 115 -16.25 -15.87 -6.89
C ASP A 115 -15.58 -17.03 -6.13
N ASN A 116 -16.22 -17.49 -5.05
CA ASN A 116 -15.62 -18.44 -4.09
C ASN A 116 -15.22 -19.79 -4.71
N GLY A 117 -15.67 -20.11 -5.93
CA GLY A 117 -15.33 -21.35 -6.64
C GLY A 117 -14.18 -21.22 -7.65
N ALA A 118 -13.73 -20.01 -7.98
CA ALA A 118 -12.73 -19.80 -9.01
C ALA A 118 -11.30 -19.82 -8.49
N ASN A 119 -10.37 -20.07 -9.42
CA ASN A 119 -8.94 -19.96 -9.20
C ASN A 119 -8.41 -18.81 -10.06
N ALA A 120 -7.52 -17.98 -9.55
CA ALA A 120 -6.92 -16.92 -10.36
C ALA A 120 -5.42 -16.80 -10.12
N SER A 121 -4.71 -16.44 -11.18
CA SER A 121 -3.30 -16.09 -11.12
C SER A 121 -2.99 -14.84 -11.94
N LEU A 122 -2.04 -14.04 -11.45
CA LEU A 122 -1.50 -12.88 -12.13
C LEU A 122 0.02 -12.86 -11.99
N GLN A 123 0.69 -12.68 -13.13
CA GLN A 123 2.10 -12.32 -13.24
C GLN A 123 2.14 -10.95 -13.93
N LEU A 124 2.51 -9.89 -13.21
CA LEU A 124 2.56 -8.54 -13.73
C LEU A 124 3.94 -7.93 -13.50
N ASN A 125 4.56 -7.49 -14.59
CA ASN A 125 5.80 -6.74 -14.58
C ASN A 125 5.58 -5.36 -15.19
N GLN A 126 5.78 -4.29 -14.40
CA GLN A 126 5.68 -2.89 -14.80
C GLN A 126 7.06 -2.25 -14.74
N GLN A 127 7.56 -1.75 -15.87
CA GLN A 127 8.85 -1.06 -16.01
C GLN A 127 8.65 0.29 -16.72
N GLY A 128 8.67 1.37 -15.95
CA GLY A 128 8.51 2.73 -16.44
C GLY A 128 7.62 3.57 -15.53
N GLU A 129 7.05 4.64 -16.07
CA GLU A 129 6.31 5.64 -15.30
C GLU A 129 4.83 5.70 -15.68
N ASN A 130 3.97 5.94 -14.70
CA ASN A 130 2.53 6.12 -14.90
C ASN A 130 1.85 4.93 -15.62
N LEU A 131 2.27 3.69 -15.31
CA LEU A 131 1.65 2.49 -15.83
C LEU A 131 0.43 2.13 -14.99
N HIS A 132 -0.69 1.80 -15.65
CA HIS A 132 -1.94 1.39 -15.00
C HIS A 132 -2.33 -0.03 -15.39
N PHE A 133 -2.47 -0.90 -14.40
CA PHE A 133 -3.10 -2.19 -14.58
C PHE A 133 -4.36 -2.29 -13.75
N GLU A 134 -5.40 -2.86 -14.34
CA GLU A 134 -6.64 -3.14 -13.64
C GLU A 134 -7.22 -4.47 -14.08
N ARG A 135 -7.64 -5.27 -13.10
CA ARG A 135 -8.39 -6.50 -13.35
C ARG A 135 -9.65 -6.56 -12.51
N PHE A 136 -10.74 -6.98 -13.16
CA PHE A 136 -12.02 -7.25 -12.52
C PHE A 136 -12.56 -8.64 -12.91
N GLY A 137 -13.01 -9.39 -11.91
CA GLY A 137 -13.70 -10.67 -12.08
C GLY A 137 -12.80 -11.87 -12.44
N SER A 138 -13.40 -13.05 -12.56
CA SER A 138 -12.69 -14.30 -12.88
C SER A 138 -13.48 -15.19 -13.84
N ASN A 139 -12.79 -15.89 -14.73
CA ASN A 139 -13.32 -16.94 -15.61
C ASN A 139 -12.18 -17.90 -16.03
N SER A 140 -12.52 -19.04 -16.64
CA SER A 140 -11.55 -20.09 -16.97
C SER A 140 -10.41 -19.63 -17.88
N ILE A 141 -10.63 -18.63 -18.73
CA ILE A 141 -9.63 -18.06 -19.65
C ILE A 141 -8.64 -17.17 -18.86
N GLY A 142 -9.15 -16.36 -17.94
CA GLY A 142 -8.38 -15.42 -17.12
C GLY A 142 -7.65 -16.02 -15.92
N ASN A 143 -7.64 -17.34 -15.76
CA ASN A 143 -7.03 -18.01 -14.60
C ASN A 143 -5.50 -17.88 -14.52
N LYS A 144 -4.83 -17.59 -15.64
CA LYS A 144 -3.36 -17.51 -15.73
C LYS A 144 -2.95 -16.35 -16.62
N LEU A 145 -3.02 -15.14 -16.07
CA LEU A 145 -2.65 -13.93 -16.81
C LEU A 145 -1.19 -13.56 -16.56
N GLU A 146 -0.49 -13.22 -17.63
CA GLU A 146 0.87 -12.69 -17.60
C GLU A 146 0.97 -11.42 -18.45
N PHE A 147 1.52 -10.36 -17.89
CA PHE A 147 1.68 -9.07 -18.57
C PHE A 147 3.06 -8.46 -18.30
N ASN A 148 3.67 -7.96 -19.38
CA ASN A 148 4.88 -7.15 -19.34
C ASN A 148 4.55 -5.76 -19.89
N MET A 149 4.49 -4.76 -19.00
CA MET A 149 4.22 -3.36 -19.32
C MET A 149 5.53 -2.58 -19.25
N THR A 150 6.00 -2.06 -20.38
CA THR A 150 7.22 -1.25 -20.47
C THR A 150 6.94 0.14 -21.04
N GLY A 151 7.70 1.15 -20.64
CA GLY A 151 7.57 2.52 -21.16
C GLY A 151 6.66 3.38 -20.27
N ASN A 152 6.08 4.45 -20.83
CA ASN A 152 5.41 5.46 -20.01
C ASN A 152 3.92 5.58 -20.37
N ALA A 153 3.08 5.88 -19.38
CA ALA A 153 1.66 6.22 -19.55
C ALA A 153 0.85 5.18 -20.34
N ARG A 154 0.99 3.89 -20.00
CA ARG A 154 0.25 2.79 -20.64
C ARG A 154 -0.74 2.16 -19.68
N SER A 155 -1.87 1.72 -20.22
CA SER A 155 -2.94 1.10 -19.44
C SER A 155 -3.33 -0.27 -19.99
N ILE A 156 -3.49 -1.25 -19.12
CA ILE A 156 -4.11 -2.55 -19.42
C ILE A 156 -5.32 -2.71 -18.50
N ILE A 157 -6.46 -3.05 -19.09
CA ILE A 157 -7.71 -3.27 -18.38
C ILE A 157 -8.24 -4.64 -18.76
N VAL A 158 -8.42 -5.51 -17.76
CA VAL A 158 -8.97 -6.85 -17.92
C VAL A 158 -10.34 -6.93 -17.26
N ARG A 159 -11.31 -7.45 -18.01
CA ARG A 159 -12.69 -7.70 -17.56
C ARG A 159 -13.04 -9.16 -17.82
N ASN A 160 -13.16 -9.92 -16.75
CA ASN A 160 -13.58 -11.31 -16.82
C ASN A 160 -14.99 -11.45 -16.26
N PHE A 161 -15.91 -11.85 -17.14
CA PHE A 161 -17.28 -12.19 -16.77
C PHE A 161 -17.53 -13.68 -17.03
N LYS A 162 -18.46 -14.25 -16.26
CA LYS A 162 -19.00 -15.60 -16.48
C LYS A 162 -20.23 -15.53 -17.37
#